data_AF-F3GI13-F1
#
_entry.id   AF-F3GI13-F1
#
_cell.length_a   1.000
_cell.length_b   1.000
_cell.length_c   1.000
_cell.angle_alpha   90.00
_cell.angle_beta   90.00
_cell.angle_gamma   90.00
#
_symmetry.space_group_name_H-M   'P 1'
#
loop_
_entity.id
_entity.type
_entity.pdbx_description
1 polymer ?
#
loop_
_entity_poly.entity_id
_entity_poly.type
_entity_poly.pdbx_seq_one_letter_code
_entity_poly.pdbx_strand_id
1 'polypeptide(L)'
;MLQPKRTKFRKQMTGHNRGLALRGSKVSFGEFALKSVARGRLTARQIESARRALTRHVKRGGKIWIRVFPDKPVTKKPLEVRMGKGK
;
A
#
# COMPACT_ATOMS: atom_id res chain seq x y z
N MET A 1 -3.87 -9.41 6.68
CA MET A 1 -3.19 -8.29 5.98
C MET A 1 -4.18 -7.65 5.03
N LEU A 2 -4.13 -6.33 4.83
CA LEU A 2 -5.08 -5.63 3.95
C LEU A 2 -5.00 -6.17 2.52
N GLN A 3 -6.15 -6.56 1.96
CA GLN A 3 -6.29 -7.01 0.58
C GLN A 3 -7.74 -6.86 0.10
N PRO A 4 -7.99 -6.65 -1.21
CA PRO A 4 -9.35 -6.65 -1.76
C PRO A 4 -10.04 -8.00 -1.53
N LYS A 5 -11.34 -7.98 -1.19
CA LYS A 5 -12.14 -9.21 -1.02
C LYS A 5 -12.42 -9.91 -2.36
N ARG A 6 -12.68 -9.15 -3.42
CA ARG A 6 -12.99 -9.66 -4.76
C ARG A 6 -12.44 -8.71 -5.82
N THR A 7 -11.87 -9.27 -6.88
CA THR A 7 -11.37 -8.52 -8.05
C THR A 7 -11.90 -9.16 -9.32
N LYS A 8 -12.27 -8.36 -10.32
CA LYS A 8 -12.73 -8.87 -11.63
C LYS A 8 -11.65 -9.71 -12.32
N PHE A 9 -10.39 -9.26 -12.26
CA PHE A 9 -9.24 -9.96 -12.85
C PHE A 9 -8.15 -10.19 -11.81
N ARG A 10 -7.56 -11.38 -11.81
CA ARG A 10 -6.47 -11.76 -10.90
C ARG A 10 -5.13 -11.14 -11.29
N LYS A 11 -4.92 -10.87 -12.57
CA LYS A 11 -3.66 -10.35 -13.14
C LYS A 11 -3.89 -8.94 -13.66
N GLN A 12 -2.96 -8.03 -13.32
CA GLN A 12 -2.99 -6.65 -13.79
C GLN A 12 -1.61 -6.25 -14.32
N MET A 13 -1.56 -5.23 -15.18
CA MET A 13 -0.31 -4.61 -15.63
C MET A 13 0.32 -3.81 -14.48
N THR A 14 1.64 -3.78 -14.42
CA THR A 14 2.38 -3.08 -13.35
C THR A 14 2.09 -1.57 -13.34
N GLY A 15 1.84 -0.99 -14.52
CA GLY A 15 1.62 0.45 -14.69
C GLY A 15 2.86 1.29 -14.38
N HIS A 16 2.74 2.60 -14.53
CA HIS A 16 3.83 3.55 -14.27
C HIS A 16 3.42 4.53 -13.16
N ASN A 17 4.31 4.76 -12.20
CA ASN A 17 4.10 5.74 -11.13
C ASN A 17 4.73 7.08 -11.53
N ARG A 18 3.94 7.96 -12.16
CA ARG A 18 4.36 9.27 -12.68
C ARG A 18 3.55 10.39 -12.05
N GLY A 19 4.14 11.57 -11.94
CA GLY A 19 3.51 12.77 -11.39
C GLY A 19 3.37 12.76 -9.87
N LEU A 20 2.77 13.84 -9.36
CA LEU A 20 2.45 14.01 -7.94
C LEU A 20 0.96 13.79 -7.70
N ALA A 21 0.63 13.21 -6.55
CA ALA A 21 -0.76 13.05 -6.15
C ALA A 21 -1.32 14.39 -5.66
N LEU A 22 -2.18 15.02 -6.47
CA LEU A 22 -2.91 16.23 -6.08
C LEU A 22 -4.06 15.90 -5.12
N ARG A 23 -4.77 14.80 -5.37
CA ARG A 23 -5.87 14.31 -4.52
C ARG A 23 -5.33 13.52 -3.32
N GLY A 24 -5.97 13.69 -2.16
CA GLY A 24 -5.54 13.01 -0.91
C GLY A 24 -4.31 13.63 -0.24
N SER A 25 -3.83 14.77 -0.74
CA SER A 25 -2.63 15.46 -0.24
C SER A 25 -2.88 16.35 0.99
N LYS A 26 -4.14 16.70 1.27
CA LYS A 26 -4.58 17.47 2.45
C LYS A 26 -4.92 16.55 3.61
N VAL A 27 -4.72 16.99 4.84
CA VAL A 27 -5.17 16.27 6.04
C VAL A 27 -6.69 16.36 6.13
N SER A 28 -7.37 15.22 6.17
CA SER A 28 -8.84 15.15 6.25
C SER A 28 -9.35 14.57 7.57
N PHE A 29 -8.47 13.90 8.32
CA PHE A 29 -8.78 13.24 9.59
C PHE A 29 -7.64 13.48 10.56
N GLY A 30 -7.97 13.77 11.82
CA GLY A 30 -7.00 14.08 12.86
C GLY A 30 -6.30 15.42 12.67
N GLU A 31 -5.34 15.70 13.54
CA GLU A 31 -4.57 16.96 13.55
C GLU A 31 -3.23 16.82 12.83
N PHE A 32 -2.61 15.64 12.89
CA PHE A 32 -1.29 15.36 12.31
C PHE A 32 -1.34 14.27 11.24
N ALA A 33 -0.46 14.38 10.24
CA ALA A 33 -0.36 13.39 9.17
C ALA A 33 1.08 13.19 8.70
N LEU A 34 1.34 12.00 8.15
CA LEU A 34 2.59 11.67 7.48
C LEU A 34 2.39 11.77 5.95
N LYS A 35 3.18 12.61 5.29
CA LYS A 35 3.15 12.80 3.84
C LYS A 35 4.39 12.18 3.19
N SER A 36 4.20 11.45 2.09
CA SER A 36 5.32 10.92 1.31
C SER A 36 5.96 12.02 0.46
N VAL A 37 7.28 12.14 0.54
CA VAL A 37 8.08 13.06 -0.28
C VAL A 37 8.49 12.41 -1.61
N ALA A 38 8.59 11.08 -1.63
CA ALA A 38 8.99 10.29 -2.79
C ALA A 38 7.88 9.37 -3.30
N ARG A 39 8.12 8.79 -4.47
CA ARG A 39 7.26 7.79 -5.11
C ARG A 39 7.78 6.38 -4.82
N GLY A 40 6.87 5.44 -4.62
CA GLY A 40 7.22 4.04 -4.40
C GLY A 40 5.99 3.14 -4.37
N ARG A 41 6.22 1.83 -4.35
CA ARG A 41 5.16 0.86 -4.08
C ARG A 41 5.16 0.53 -2.59
N LEU A 42 3.97 0.53 -1.99
CA LEU A 42 3.77 0.13 -0.60
C LEU A 42 3.10 -1.23 -0.55
N THR A 43 3.69 -2.14 0.22
CA THR A 43 3.13 -3.46 0.49
C THR A 43 2.21 -3.41 1.71
N ALA A 44 1.26 -4.33 1.79
CA ALA A 44 0.43 -4.51 2.98
C ALA A 44 1.28 -4.75 4.26
N ARG A 45 2.49 -5.32 4.11
CA ARG A 45 3.40 -5.65 5.21
C ARG A 45 3.99 -4.39 5.82
N GLN A 46 4.44 -3.48 4.98
CA GLN A 46 4.98 -2.19 5.41
C GLN A 46 3.92 -1.32 6.08
N ILE A 47 2.68 -1.32 5.56
CA ILE A 47 1.57 -0.59 6.19
C ILE A 47 1.28 -1.15 7.58
N GLU A 48 1.22 -2.47 7.71
CA GLU A 48 0.94 -3.12 8.99
C GLU A 48 2.08 -2.95 10.00
N SER A 49 3.34 -3.01 9.57
CA SER A 49 4.49 -2.77 10.46
C SER A 49 4.50 -1.33 10.96
N ALA A 50 4.24 -0.35 10.09
CA ALA A 50 4.15 1.06 10.47
C ALA A 50 2.97 1.30 11.43
N ARG A 51 1.79 0.74 11.13
CA ARG A 51 0.61 0.84 12.01
C ARG A 51 0.90 0.28 13.40
N ARG A 52 1.48 -0.92 13.49
CA ARG A 52 1.85 -1.55 14.77
C ARG A 52 2.84 -0.69 15.56
N ALA A 53 3.86 -0.14 14.89
CA ALA A 53 4.84 0.75 15.54
C ALA A 53 4.17 1.99 16.13
N LEU A 54 3.32 2.67 15.35
CA LEU A 54 2.59 3.85 15.81
C LEU A 54 1.63 3.53 16.96
N THR A 55 0.83 2.47 16.85
CA THR A 55 -0.09 2.07 17.92
C THR A 55 0.64 1.73 19.21
N ARG A 56 1.80 1.06 19.14
CA ARG A 56 2.61 0.76 20.34
C ARG A 56 3.16 2.03 21.00
N HIS A 57 3.59 3.00 20.21
CA HIS A 57 4.14 4.25 20.74
C HIS A 57 3.05 5.13 21.39
N VAL A 58 1.87 5.20 20.78
CA VAL A 58 0.72 6.00 21.23
C VAL A 58 -0.02 5.38 22.43
N LYS A 59 0.18 4.08 22.70
CA LYS A 59 -0.43 3.32 23.81
C LYS A 59 -1.97 3.41 23.79
N ARG A 60 -2.60 4.15 24.71
CA ARG A 60 -4.06 4.15 24.94
C ARG A 60 -4.80 5.40 24.42
N GLY A 61 -4.09 6.42 23.95
CA GLY A 61 -4.66 7.77 23.82
C GLY A 61 -4.96 8.31 22.41
N GLY A 62 -4.64 7.58 21.33
CA GLY A 62 -4.71 8.15 19.98
C GLY A 62 -5.41 7.28 18.96
N LYS A 63 -6.20 7.94 18.11
CA LYS A 63 -6.80 7.35 16.91
C LYS A 63 -5.82 7.48 15.75
N ILE A 64 -5.64 6.40 15.00
CA ILE A 64 -4.73 6.34 13.84
C ILE A 64 -5.55 5.99 12.61
N TRP A 65 -5.42 6.79 11.56
CA TRP A 65 -6.07 6.55 10.27
C TRP A 65 -5.05 6.12 9.23
N ILE A 66 -5.33 5.02 8.53
CA ILE A 66 -4.58 4.61 7.35
C ILE A 66 -5.34 5.08 6.13
N ARG A 67 -4.71 5.95 5.32
CA ARG A 67 -5.32 6.55 4.12
C ARG A 67 -4.95 5.88 2.81
N VAL A 68 -4.16 4.81 2.87
CA VAL A 68 -3.70 4.05 1.70
C VAL A 68 -4.11 2.59 1.82
N PHE A 69 -4.45 1.97 0.70
CA PHE A 69 -4.88 0.58 0.65
C PHE A 69 -4.17 -0.17 -0.48
N PRO A 70 -3.64 -1.38 -0.24
CA PRO A 70 -2.94 -2.17 -1.25
C PRO A 70 -3.93 -2.94 -2.12
N ASP A 71 -4.52 -2.28 -3.12
CA ASP A 71 -5.49 -2.85 -4.05
C ASP A 71 -4.86 -3.60 -5.24
N LYS A 72 -3.66 -3.19 -5.64
CA LYS A 72 -3.02 -3.67 -6.86
C LYS A 72 -2.26 -5.00 -6.67
N PRO A 73 -2.64 -6.10 -7.35
CA PRO A 73 -1.93 -7.37 -7.26
C PRO A 73 -0.56 -7.31 -7.95
N VAL A 74 0.41 -8.05 -7.40
CA VAL A 74 1.75 -8.25 -7.96
C VAL A 74 2.00 -9.75 -8.09
N THR A 75 2.42 -10.19 -9.28
CA THR A 75 2.77 -11.59 -9.53
C THR A 75 4.27 -11.72 -9.73
N LYS A 76 4.80 -12.90 -9.44
CA LYS A 76 6.19 -13.28 -9.68
C LYS A 76 6.19 -14.72 -10.20
N LYS A 77 7.12 -15.03 -11.11
CA LYS A 77 7.39 -16.43 -11.45
C LYS A 77 8.10 -17.14 -10.30
N PRO A 78 7.89 -18.45 -10.14
CA PRO A 78 8.68 -19.28 -9.23
C PRO A 78 10.19 -19.17 -9.51
N LEU A 79 10.99 -19.65 -8.57
CA LEU A 79 12.41 -19.84 -8.81
C LEU A 79 12.60 -21.00 -9.81
N GLU A 80 13.72 -21.02 -10.53
CA GLU A 80 14.15 -22.13 -11.42
C GLU A 80 13.30 -22.39 -12.68
N VAL A 81 12.31 -21.54 -12.99
CA VAL A 81 11.51 -21.67 -14.22
C VAL A 81 11.99 -20.75 -15.34
N ARG A 82 12.00 -21.26 -16.58
CA ARG A 82 12.31 -20.47 -17.78
C ARG A 82 11.20 -19.47 -18.12
N MET A 83 11.52 -18.51 -18.98
CA MET A 83 10.56 -17.54 -19.52
C MET A 83 9.54 -18.22 -20.47
N GLY A 84 8.38 -17.58 -20.72
CA GLY A 84 7.26 -18.18 -21.49
C GLY A 84 6.10 -18.76 -20.65
N LYS A 85 5.13 -19.42 -21.29
CA LYS A 85 3.94 -20.05 -20.68
C LYS A 85 3.01 -19.11 -19.88
N GLY A 86 3.03 -17.82 -20.21
CA GLY A 86 2.18 -16.80 -19.58
C GLY A 86 2.75 -16.21 -18.29
N LYS A 87 1.92 -15.39 -17.65
CA LYS A 87 2.20 -14.68 -16.39
C LYS A 87 1.87 -15.51 -15.18
#